data_AF-A0AAW7DCG5-F1
#
_entry.id   AF-A0AAW7DCG5-F1
#
_cell.length_a   1.000
_cell.length_b   1.000
_cell.length_c   1.000
_cell.angle_alpha   90.00
_cell.angle_beta   90.00
_cell.angle_gamma   90.00
#
_symmetry.space_group_name_H-M   'P 1'
#
loop_
_entity.id
_entity.type
_entity.pdbx_description
1 polymer ?
#
loop_
_entity_poly.entity_id
_entity_poly.type
_entity_poly.pdbx_seq_one_letter_code
_entity_poly.pdbx_strand_id
1 'polypeptide(L)'
;MRQNYYLSASNYDTLKMGQELIIKRQILFVKALRNKPSTQKEIIDYITTRDEEIGLIDRNMFERDKRAIKNVWNMEINYNCGKYEISESYHKNYIIERLISSYEIIYALNRPHTLHQNLYLQKTATNQTKYFDDILNAIENKNSIEFQLDSYDKGISKRKCAPIAIKEANYRWYLIGYDIDKKAFRNYGLDRVDSLRTLDEKYTSPPFNVDEKFAHTIGIEYDKEVKEIILQFDLSQKKYIENLPIHTSQEIKNCTDTTFDVHLFLQPTYELKMKILEYSDHCEVLAPATLRAELKMTVEKLYKKYTTQNK
;
A
#
# COMPACT_ATOMS: atom_id res chain seq x y z
N MET A 1 -27.79 36.62 4.23
CA MET A 1 -28.55 35.40 3.88
C MET A 1 -27.63 34.49 3.08
N ARG A 2 -27.11 33.40 3.68
CA ARG A 2 -26.35 32.37 2.97
C ARG A 2 -27.34 31.30 2.51
N GLN A 3 -27.59 31.20 1.20
CA GLN A 3 -28.37 30.12 0.61
C GLN A 3 -27.53 28.85 0.63
N ASN A 4 -27.88 27.91 1.50
CA ASN A 4 -27.37 26.54 1.47
C ASN A 4 -28.02 25.82 0.28
N TYR A 5 -27.25 25.56 -0.77
CA TYR A 5 -27.65 24.67 -1.85
C TYR A 5 -27.48 23.22 -1.37
N TYR A 6 -28.52 22.66 -0.73
CA TYR A 6 -28.64 21.21 -0.60
C TYR A 6 -29.10 20.64 -1.94
N LEU A 7 -28.27 19.80 -2.57
CA LEU A 7 -28.67 19.03 -3.74
C LEU A 7 -29.76 18.03 -3.34
N SER A 8 -30.82 17.91 -4.14
CA SER A 8 -31.87 16.90 -3.94
C SER A 8 -31.29 15.49 -4.09
N ALA A 9 -31.88 14.49 -3.40
CA ALA A 9 -31.42 13.10 -3.41
C ALA A 9 -31.28 12.52 -4.84
N SER A 10 -32.21 12.87 -5.74
CA SER A 10 -32.15 12.47 -7.16
C SER A 10 -30.98 13.09 -7.93
N ASN A 11 -30.62 14.35 -7.65
CA ASN A 11 -29.44 14.98 -8.25
C ASN A 11 -28.14 14.38 -7.70
N TYR A 12 -28.14 13.97 -6.43
CA TYR A 12 -26.99 13.33 -5.79
C TYR A 12 -26.73 11.92 -6.35
N ASP A 13 -27.78 11.12 -6.54
CA ASP A 13 -27.67 9.77 -7.13
C ASP A 13 -27.23 9.83 -8.60
N THR A 14 -27.73 10.80 -9.37
CA THR A 14 -27.30 11.03 -10.76
C THR A 14 -25.83 11.45 -10.84
N LEU A 15 -25.37 12.28 -9.89
CA LEU A 15 -23.98 12.73 -9.83
C LEU A 15 -23.02 11.61 -9.41
N LYS A 16 -23.44 10.74 -8.48
CA LYS A 16 -22.72 9.53 -8.08
C LYS A 16 -22.59 8.53 -9.23
N MET A 17 -23.69 8.26 -9.93
CA MET A 17 -23.70 7.37 -11.10
C MET A 17 -22.78 7.92 -12.21
N GLY A 18 -22.75 9.24 -12.41
CA GLY A 18 -21.80 9.88 -13.32
C GLY A 18 -20.33 9.71 -12.91
N GLN A 19 -20.00 9.83 -11.62
CA GLN A 19 -18.63 9.63 -11.12
C GLN A 19 -18.17 8.18 -11.22
N GLU A 20 -19.05 7.23 -10.94
CA GLU A 20 -18.78 5.79 -11.06
C GLU A 20 -18.42 5.42 -12.50
N LEU A 21 -19.22 5.86 -13.48
CA LEU A 21 -18.96 5.63 -14.90
C LEU A 21 -17.64 6.26 -15.37
N ILE A 22 -17.27 7.43 -14.83
CA ILE A 22 -15.99 8.07 -15.15
C ILE A 22 -14.82 7.22 -14.64
N ILE A 23 -14.86 6.74 -13.40
CA ILE A 23 -13.79 5.91 -12.81
C ILE A 23 -13.69 4.58 -13.58
N LYS A 24 -14.83 3.92 -13.80
CA LYS A 24 -14.97 2.67 -14.58
C LYS A 24 -14.33 2.80 -15.96
N ARG A 25 -14.64 3.88 -16.68
CA ARG A 25 -14.06 4.19 -17.99
C ARG A 25 -12.55 4.42 -17.96
N GLN A 26 -12.05 5.21 -17.00
CA GLN A 26 -10.61 5.45 -16.84
C GLN A 26 -9.85 4.15 -16.55
N ILE A 27 -10.44 3.22 -15.78
CA ILE A 27 -9.77 1.96 -15.42
C ILE A 27 -9.67 1.05 -16.64
N LEU A 28 -10.76 0.95 -17.41
CA LEU A 28 -10.75 0.21 -18.67
C LEU A 28 -9.78 0.82 -19.70
N PHE A 29 -9.67 2.15 -19.74
CA PHE A 29 -8.67 2.85 -20.55
C PHE A 29 -7.25 2.40 -20.19
N VAL A 30 -6.89 2.47 -18.90
CA VAL A 30 -5.56 2.05 -18.44
C VAL A 30 -5.33 0.56 -18.74
N LYS A 31 -6.31 -0.30 -18.50
CA LYS A 31 -6.22 -1.74 -18.84
C LYS A 31 -5.98 -1.99 -20.33
N ALA A 32 -6.60 -1.21 -21.22
CA ALA A 32 -6.37 -1.32 -22.66
C ALA A 32 -4.89 -1.07 -23.01
N LEU A 33 -4.30 0.00 -22.45
CA LEU A 33 -2.90 0.37 -22.70
C LEU A 33 -1.89 -0.57 -22.08
N ARG A 34 -2.24 -1.22 -20.96
CA ARG A 34 -1.35 -2.17 -20.29
C ARG A 34 -1.13 -3.47 -21.05
N ASN A 35 -2.10 -3.89 -21.85
CA ASN A 35 -1.96 -5.11 -22.65
C ASN A 35 -0.99 -4.90 -23.82
N LYS A 36 -1.08 -3.74 -24.46
CA LYS A 36 -0.24 -3.34 -25.59
C LYS A 36 -0.41 -1.84 -25.88
N PRO A 37 0.60 -1.19 -26.51
CA PRO A 37 0.39 0.10 -27.15
C PRO A 37 -0.80 0.02 -28.12
N SER A 38 -1.77 0.93 -27.95
CA SER A 38 -3.08 0.84 -28.62
C SER A 38 -3.47 2.15 -29.27
N THR A 39 -4.15 2.09 -30.41
CA THR A 39 -4.74 3.27 -31.06
C THR A 39 -5.97 3.76 -30.28
N GLN A 40 -6.39 5.02 -30.53
CA GLN A 40 -7.61 5.56 -29.92
C GLN A 40 -8.84 4.65 -30.17
N LYS A 41 -8.96 4.14 -31.40
CA LYS A 41 -10.06 3.24 -31.77
C LYS A 41 -10.02 1.94 -30.98
N GLU A 42 -8.86 1.29 -30.89
CA GLU A 42 -8.71 0.05 -30.11
C GLU A 42 -9.04 0.24 -28.62
N ILE A 43 -8.71 1.40 -28.05
CA ILE A 43 -9.04 1.72 -26.65
C ILE A 43 -10.54 1.90 -26.48
N ILE A 44 -11.18 2.67 -27.36
CA ILE A 44 -12.64 2.88 -27.32
C ILE A 44 -13.37 1.55 -27.48
N ASP A 45 -12.98 0.74 -28.47
CA ASP A 45 -13.55 -0.59 -28.72
C ASP A 45 -13.35 -1.52 -27.51
N TYR A 46 -12.19 -1.48 -26.86
CA TYR A 46 -11.91 -2.26 -25.64
C TYR A 46 -12.85 -1.90 -24.49
N ILE A 47 -13.12 -0.59 -24.31
CA ILE A 47 -13.97 -0.08 -23.23
C ILE A 47 -15.43 -0.44 -23.49
N THR A 48 -15.97 -0.12 -24.68
CA THR A 48 -17.38 -0.31 -25.01
C THR A 48 -17.77 -1.79 -25.07
N THR A 49 -16.88 -2.68 -25.49
CA THR A 49 -17.13 -4.14 -25.52
C THR A 49 -17.24 -4.73 -24.11
N ARG A 50 -16.58 -4.15 -23.12
CA ARG A 50 -16.55 -4.67 -21.74
C ARG A 50 -17.68 -4.13 -20.87
N ASP A 51 -18.29 -3.04 -21.30
CA ASP A 51 -19.23 -2.31 -20.49
C ASP A 51 -20.15 -1.44 -21.35
N GLU A 52 -21.34 -1.99 -21.63
CA GLU A 52 -22.36 -1.33 -22.43
C GLU A 52 -22.91 -0.05 -21.76
N GLU A 53 -22.77 0.07 -20.43
CA GLU A 53 -23.23 1.25 -19.67
C GLU A 53 -22.38 2.50 -19.93
N ILE A 54 -21.12 2.34 -20.37
CA ILE A 54 -20.22 3.47 -20.63
C ILE A 54 -20.68 4.31 -21.83
N GLY A 55 -21.56 3.79 -22.69
CA GLY A 55 -22.08 4.52 -23.83
C GLY A 55 -21.00 4.92 -24.83
N LEU A 56 -21.32 5.88 -25.70
CA LEU A 56 -20.40 6.34 -26.75
C LEU A 56 -19.32 7.27 -26.18
N ILE A 57 -18.07 6.96 -26.50
CA ILE A 57 -16.91 7.77 -26.12
C ILE A 57 -16.50 8.63 -27.31
N ASP A 58 -16.74 9.94 -27.20
CA ASP A 58 -16.27 10.90 -28.20
C ASP A 58 -14.81 11.30 -27.95
N ARG A 59 -14.24 12.08 -28.89
CA ARG A 59 -12.85 12.55 -28.79
C ARG A 59 -12.61 13.43 -27.55
N ASN A 60 -13.59 14.22 -27.14
CA ASN A 60 -13.44 15.14 -26.01
C ASN A 60 -13.41 14.38 -24.68
N MET A 61 -14.27 13.37 -24.54
CA MET A 61 -14.33 12.45 -23.42
C MET A 61 -13.02 11.67 -23.31
N PHE A 62 -12.53 11.13 -24.43
CA PHE A 62 -11.24 10.44 -24.48
C PHE A 62 -10.09 11.34 -23.98
N GLU A 63 -9.98 12.58 -24.47
CA GLU A 63 -8.96 13.52 -24.02
C GLU A 63 -9.14 13.95 -22.56
N ARG A 64 -10.39 14.03 -22.08
CA ARG A 64 -10.72 14.33 -20.69
C ARG A 64 -10.24 13.20 -19.76
N ASP A 65 -10.50 11.96 -20.12
CA ASP A 65 -10.05 10.79 -19.34
C ASP A 65 -8.54 10.66 -19.38
N LYS A 66 -7.90 10.84 -20.54
CA LYS A 66 -6.43 10.88 -20.65
C LYS A 66 -5.83 11.93 -19.71
N ARG A 67 -6.43 13.13 -19.66
CA ARG A 67 -6.00 14.20 -18.74
C ARG A 67 -6.27 13.85 -17.28
N ALA A 68 -7.40 13.21 -16.98
CA ALA A 68 -7.73 12.77 -15.64
C ALA A 68 -6.78 11.66 -15.15
N ILE A 69 -6.44 10.68 -16.01
CA ILE A 69 -5.45 9.64 -15.72
C ILE A 69 -4.08 10.28 -15.43
N LYS A 70 -3.69 11.32 -16.18
CA LYS A 70 -2.47 12.08 -15.86
C LYS A 70 -2.56 12.79 -14.52
N ASN A 71 -3.63 13.54 -14.26
CA ASN A 71 -3.69 14.45 -13.11
C ASN A 71 -4.07 13.76 -11.80
N VAL A 72 -5.00 12.81 -11.86
CA VAL A 72 -5.52 12.11 -10.69
C VAL A 72 -4.67 10.89 -10.38
N TRP A 73 -4.23 10.14 -11.41
CA TRP A 73 -3.51 8.89 -11.21
C TRP A 73 -2.00 9.04 -11.40
N ASN A 74 -1.55 10.26 -11.77
CA ASN A 74 -0.15 10.58 -11.96
C ASN A 74 0.53 9.65 -12.99
N MET A 75 -0.24 9.25 -14.01
CA MET A 75 0.17 8.35 -15.09
C MET A 75 0.35 9.12 -16.39
N GLU A 76 1.58 9.13 -16.90
CA GLU A 76 1.84 9.73 -18.20
C GLU A 76 1.53 8.74 -19.32
N ILE A 77 0.72 9.20 -20.27
CA ILE A 77 0.36 8.47 -21.48
C ILE A 77 1.08 9.15 -22.64
N ASN A 78 2.09 8.47 -23.17
CA ASN A 78 2.80 8.90 -24.36
C ASN A 78 1.99 8.55 -25.60
N TYR A 79 2.18 9.34 -26.65
CA TYR A 79 1.62 9.07 -27.96
C TYR A 79 2.75 8.99 -28.97
N ASN A 80 2.96 7.79 -29.51
CA ASN A 80 4.03 7.51 -30.45
C ASN A 80 3.50 6.69 -31.63
N CYS A 81 3.86 7.07 -32.86
CA CYS A 81 3.50 6.35 -34.08
C CYS A 81 2.00 5.95 -34.19
N GLY A 82 1.08 6.84 -33.79
CA GLY A 82 -0.36 6.56 -33.89
C GLY A 82 -0.96 5.81 -32.71
N LYS A 83 -0.14 5.42 -31.71
CA LYS A 83 -0.55 4.60 -30.56
C LYS A 83 -0.25 5.30 -29.24
N TYR A 84 -1.07 4.99 -28.26
CA TYR A 84 -0.90 5.43 -26.89
C TYR A 84 -0.21 4.33 -26.07
N GLU A 85 0.69 4.71 -25.18
CA GLU A 85 1.39 3.81 -24.26
C GLU A 85 1.60 4.50 -22.91
N ILE A 86 1.66 3.71 -21.83
CA ILE A 86 1.95 4.24 -20.49
C ILE A 86 3.47 4.37 -20.36
N SER A 87 3.97 5.54 -19.99
CA SER A 87 5.40 5.72 -19.73
C SER A 87 5.79 4.97 -18.44
N GLU A 88 6.73 4.03 -18.53
CA GLU A 88 7.20 3.24 -17.40
C GLU A 88 7.96 4.10 -16.38
N SER A 89 7.31 4.53 -15.30
CA SER A 89 8.03 4.83 -14.05
C SER A 89 7.75 3.68 -13.07
N TYR A 90 8.72 2.76 -12.95
CA TYR A 90 8.60 1.53 -12.13
C TYR A 90 8.07 1.76 -10.71
N HIS A 91 8.41 2.89 -10.08
CA HIS A 91 7.99 3.20 -8.71
C HIS A 91 6.50 3.56 -8.55
N LYS A 92 5.75 3.84 -9.62
CA LYS A 92 4.30 4.14 -9.54
C LYS A 92 3.41 2.98 -9.98
N ASN A 93 3.98 1.93 -10.57
CA ASN A 93 3.18 0.83 -11.13
C ASN A 93 2.42 0.06 -10.04
N TYR A 94 3.03 -0.16 -8.86
CA TYR A 94 2.37 -0.90 -7.78
C TYR A 94 1.11 -0.20 -7.22
N ILE A 95 1.08 1.13 -7.18
CA ILE A 95 -0.10 1.89 -6.73
C ILE A 95 -1.24 1.68 -7.73
N ILE A 96 -0.91 1.74 -9.03
CA ILE A 96 -1.86 1.56 -10.12
C ILE A 96 -2.42 0.13 -10.11
N GLU A 97 -1.55 -0.87 -9.96
CA GLU A 97 -1.96 -2.27 -9.79
C GLU A 97 -2.97 -2.40 -8.66
N ARG A 98 -2.65 -1.81 -7.50
CA ARG A 98 -3.53 -1.87 -6.35
C ARG A 98 -4.88 -1.20 -6.59
N LEU A 99 -4.91 -0.06 -7.28
CA LEU A 99 -6.15 0.63 -7.64
C LEU A 99 -6.99 -0.20 -8.63
N ILE A 100 -6.36 -0.76 -9.66
CA ILE A 100 -7.02 -1.64 -10.64
C ILE A 100 -7.60 -2.86 -9.94
N SER A 101 -6.81 -3.56 -9.12
CA SER A 101 -7.28 -4.72 -8.35
C SER A 101 -8.44 -4.35 -7.42
N SER A 102 -8.35 -3.19 -6.74
CA SER A 102 -9.44 -2.73 -5.86
C SER A 102 -10.73 -2.50 -6.63
N TYR A 103 -10.65 -1.89 -7.82
CA TYR A 103 -11.81 -1.72 -8.68
C TYR A 103 -12.35 -3.04 -9.21
N GLU A 104 -11.49 -3.98 -9.63
CA GLU A 104 -11.92 -5.30 -10.09
C GLU A 104 -12.68 -6.05 -9.01
N ILE A 105 -12.24 -5.93 -7.75
CA ILE A 105 -12.95 -6.43 -6.58
C ILE A 105 -14.33 -5.78 -6.46
N ILE A 106 -14.40 -4.44 -6.48
CA ILE A 106 -15.68 -3.70 -6.39
C ILE A 106 -16.62 -4.10 -7.53
N TYR A 107 -16.10 -4.14 -8.76
CA TYR A 107 -16.85 -4.51 -9.95
C TYR A 107 -17.35 -5.97 -9.88
N ALA A 108 -16.52 -6.90 -9.39
CA ALA A 108 -16.95 -8.28 -9.17
C ALA A 108 -18.05 -8.38 -8.10
N LEU A 109 -17.98 -7.57 -7.03
CA LEU A 109 -18.99 -7.54 -5.97
C LEU A 109 -20.34 -6.95 -6.44
N ASN A 110 -20.31 -5.98 -7.35
CA ASN A 110 -21.51 -5.29 -7.84
C ASN A 110 -22.23 -6.00 -9.00
N ARG A 111 -21.75 -7.18 -9.44
CA ARG A 111 -22.41 -7.92 -10.52
C ARG A 111 -23.77 -8.46 -10.08
N PRO A 112 -24.84 -8.25 -10.87
CA PRO A 112 -26.17 -8.74 -10.53
C PRO A 112 -26.18 -10.27 -10.53
N HIS A 113 -26.62 -10.84 -9.41
CA HIS A 113 -26.72 -12.27 -9.10
C HIS A 113 -25.37 -13.02 -9.02
N THR A 114 -25.13 -13.65 -7.85
CA THR A 114 -24.16 -14.75 -7.62
C THR A 114 -22.64 -14.46 -7.53
N LEU A 115 -22.16 -13.49 -6.73
CA LEU A 115 -20.71 -13.41 -6.42
C LEU A 115 -20.28 -13.20 -4.96
N HIS A 116 -21.14 -12.78 -4.04
CA HIS A 116 -20.75 -12.72 -2.62
C HIS A 116 -20.30 -14.09 -2.06
N GLN A 117 -20.75 -15.20 -2.64
CA GLN A 117 -20.39 -16.56 -2.21
C GLN A 117 -19.08 -17.09 -2.82
N ASN A 118 -18.52 -16.43 -3.84
CA ASN A 118 -17.37 -16.93 -4.60
C ASN A 118 -16.13 -16.03 -4.50
N LEU A 119 -16.25 -14.83 -3.90
CA LEU A 119 -15.12 -13.95 -3.65
C LEU A 119 -14.77 -13.93 -2.15
N TYR A 120 -13.61 -14.49 -1.82
CA TYR A 120 -13.10 -14.55 -0.46
C TYR A 120 -11.98 -13.52 -0.29
N LEU A 121 -12.30 -12.40 0.37
CA LEU A 121 -11.32 -11.37 0.69
C LEU A 121 -10.68 -11.65 2.05
N GLN A 122 -9.40 -11.34 2.17
CA GLN A 122 -8.72 -11.41 3.46
C GLN A 122 -9.30 -10.37 4.41
N LYS A 123 -9.65 -10.80 5.63
CA LYS A 123 -10.13 -9.90 6.67
C LYS A 123 -8.97 -9.03 7.17
N THR A 124 -9.14 -7.72 7.09
CA THR A 124 -8.21 -6.72 7.65
C THR A 124 -8.82 -6.04 8.87
N ALA A 125 -8.01 -5.31 9.64
CA ALA A 125 -8.56 -4.48 10.72
C ALA A 125 -9.50 -3.42 10.14
N THR A 126 -10.63 -3.20 10.80
CA THR A 126 -11.69 -2.30 10.33
C THR A 126 -11.37 -0.84 10.65
N ASN A 127 -11.99 0.10 9.93
CA ASN A 127 -11.98 1.55 10.20
C ASN A 127 -10.60 2.24 10.19
N GLN A 128 -9.55 1.59 9.69
CA GLN A 128 -8.20 2.16 9.64
C GLN A 128 -8.10 3.42 8.75
N THR A 129 -9.01 3.58 7.79
CA THR A 129 -9.06 4.71 6.85
C THR A 129 -9.94 5.86 7.32
N LYS A 130 -10.63 5.72 8.47
CA LYS A 130 -11.63 6.66 8.98
C LYS A 130 -11.14 8.10 9.06
N TYR A 131 -9.85 8.30 9.38
CA TYR A 131 -9.25 9.61 9.62
C TYR A 131 -8.30 10.07 8.52
N PHE A 132 -8.32 9.45 7.34
CA PHE A 132 -7.39 9.81 6.26
C PHE A 132 -7.53 11.26 5.84
N ASP A 133 -8.75 11.71 5.57
CA ASP A 133 -9.00 13.08 5.12
C ASP A 133 -8.54 14.10 6.18
N ASP A 134 -8.87 13.85 7.46
CA ASP A 134 -8.44 14.73 8.56
C ASP A 134 -6.91 14.82 8.67
N ILE A 135 -6.22 13.68 8.58
CA ILE A 135 -4.76 13.62 8.66
C ILE A 135 -4.11 14.29 7.46
N LEU A 136 -4.59 14.01 6.23
CA LEU A 136 -4.03 14.58 5.01
C LEU A 136 -4.24 16.10 4.97
N ASN A 137 -5.42 16.58 5.34
CA ASN A 137 -5.69 18.01 5.48
C ASN A 137 -4.79 18.66 6.55
N ALA A 138 -4.54 17.97 7.67
CA ALA A 138 -3.64 18.48 8.70
C ALA A 138 -2.18 18.53 8.24
N ILE A 139 -1.72 17.55 7.44
CA ILE A 139 -0.38 17.57 6.82
C ILE A 139 -0.26 18.77 5.89
N GLU A 140 -1.21 18.96 4.98
CA GLU A 140 -1.19 20.06 3.99
C GLU A 140 -1.16 21.43 4.66
N ASN A 141 -1.98 21.61 5.69
CA ASN A 141 -2.11 22.89 6.40
C ASN A 141 -1.10 23.07 7.55
N LYS A 142 -0.25 22.06 7.79
CA LYS A 142 0.73 21.99 8.90
C LYS A 142 0.08 22.12 10.28
N ASN A 143 -1.14 21.63 10.43
CA ASN A 143 -1.85 21.59 11.70
C ASN A 143 -1.38 20.42 12.54
N SER A 144 -1.25 20.63 13.85
CA SER A 144 -1.09 19.53 14.79
C SER A 144 -2.41 18.77 14.96
N ILE A 145 -2.30 17.48 15.28
CA ILE A 145 -3.46 16.62 15.56
C ILE A 145 -3.34 16.06 16.97
N GLU A 146 -4.51 15.83 17.57
CA GLU A 146 -4.64 15.23 18.87
C GLU A 146 -5.55 14.02 18.79
N PHE A 147 -5.13 12.90 19.40
CA PHE A 147 -5.86 11.64 19.30
C PHE A 147 -5.72 10.79 20.56
N GLN A 148 -6.67 9.88 20.74
CA GLN A 148 -6.61 8.81 21.74
C GLN A 148 -6.07 7.55 21.08
N LEU A 149 -5.03 6.97 21.67
CA LEU A 149 -4.36 5.77 21.20
C LEU A 149 -4.47 4.67 22.25
N ASP A 150 -5.05 3.54 21.87
CA ASP A 150 -5.01 2.32 22.69
C ASP A 150 -3.70 1.56 22.45
N SER A 151 -2.75 1.70 23.39
CA SER A 151 -1.47 1.01 23.31
C SER A 151 -1.58 -0.39 23.89
N TYR A 152 -1.13 -1.41 23.14
CA TYR A 152 -1.16 -2.82 23.57
C TYR A 152 -0.63 -3.06 25.00
N ASP A 153 0.44 -2.35 25.40
CA ASP A 153 1.08 -2.56 26.70
C ASP A 153 0.69 -1.54 27.78
N LYS A 154 0.14 -0.38 27.37
CA LYS A 154 -0.03 0.80 28.25
C LYS A 154 -1.47 1.29 28.35
N GLY A 155 -2.39 0.68 27.61
CA GLY A 155 -3.78 1.10 27.51
C GLY A 155 -3.96 2.44 26.79
N ILE A 156 -5.13 3.03 26.97
CA ILE A 156 -5.57 4.26 26.30
C ILE A 156 -4.75 5.44 26.79
N SER A 157 -4.21 6.21 25.85
CA SER A 157 -3.46 7.41 26.16
C SER A 157 -3.63 8.49 25.10
N LYS A 158 -3.61 9.74 25.56
CA LYS A 158 -3.73 10.90 24.70
C LYS A 158 -2.38 11.23 24.05
N ARG A 159 -2.39 11.59 22.78
CA ARG A 159 -1.20 11.96 22.00
C ARG A 159 -1.46 13.24 21.23
N LYS A 160 -0.42 14.04 21.09
CA LYS A 160 -0.38 15.21 20.23
C LYS A 160 0.81 15.09 19.27
N CYS A 161 0.58 15.15 17.97
CA CYS A 161 1.66 15.08 17.00
C CYS A 161 1.50 16.05 15.84
N ALA A 162 2.61 16.41 15.23
CA ALA A 162 2.62 16.99 13.88
C ALA A 162 2.64 15.83 12.86
N PRO A 163 1.57 15.64 12.07
CA PRO A 163 1.51 14.56 11.10
C PRO A 163 2.45 14.84 9.93
N ILE A 164 3.08 13.80 9.39
CA ILE A 164 4.05 13.89 8.28
C ILE A 164 3.59 13.07 7.10
N ALA A 165 3.20 11.81 7.33
CA ALA A 165 2.75 10.91 6.28
C ALA A 165 1.83 9.82 6.83
N ILE A 166 1.11 9.17 5.91
CA ILE A 166 0.41 7.92 6.16
C ILE A 166 1.16 6.82 5.40
N LYS A 167 1.47 5.72 6.07
CA LYS A 167 2.16 4.56 5.47
C LYS A 167 1.40 3.28 5.74
N GLU A 168 1.23 2.48 4.71
CA GLU A 168 0.79 1.09 4.86
C GLU A 168 1.99 0.18 5.13
N ALA A 169 1.83 -0.75 6.07
CA ALA A 169 2.76 -1.83 6.35
C ALA A 169 2.02 -3.02 6.97
N ASN A 170 2.29 -4.24 6.49
CA ASN A 170 1.69 -5.49 7.01
C ASN A 170 0.15 -5.42 7.16
N TYR A 171 -0.53 -4.93 6.11
CA TYR A 171 -2.00 -4.76 6.07
C TYR A 171 -2.57 -3.78 7.12
N ARG A 172 -1.71 -2.95 7.70
CA ARG A 172 -2.08 -1.92 8.66
C ARG A 172 -1.63 -0.55 8.21
N TRP A 173 -2.42 0.46 8.55
CA TRP A 173 -2.12 1.85 8.27
C TRP A 173 -1.51 2.53 9.49
N TYR A 174 -0.47 3.31 9.25
CA TYR A 174 0.26 4.02 10.28
C TYR A 174 0.32 5.52 9.94
N LEU A 175 0.05 6.34 10.95
CA LEU A 175 0.40 7.74 10.96
C LEU A 175 1.87 7.88 11.38
N ILE A 176 2.67 8.45 10.51
CA ILE A 176 4.03 8.88 10.79
C ILE A 176 3.95 10.35 11.20
N GLY A 177 4.49 10.66 12.38
CA GLY A 177 4.46 12.03 12.89
C GLY A 177 5.52 12.32 13.93
N TYR A 178 5.74 13.60 14.17
CA TYR A 178 6.57 14.06 15.28
C TYR A 178 5.69 14.22 16.53
N ASP A 179 5.91 13.37 17.52
CA ASP A 179 5.26 13.47 18.83
C ASP A 179 5.77 14.72 19.55
N ILE A 180 4.87 15.66 19.84
CA ILE A 180 5.20 16.96 20.40
C ILE A 180 5.62 16.82 21.87
N ASP A 181 4.97 15.92 22.61
CA ASP A 181 5.23 15.72 24.04
C ASP A 181 6.52 14.93 24.26
N LYS A 182 6.77 13.93 23.41
CA LYS A 182 7.98 13.08 23.46
C LYS A 182 9.16 13.66 22.69
N LYS A 183 8.95 14.70 21.89
CA LYS A 183 9.96 15.36 21.06
C LYS A 183 10.71 14.37 20.15
N ALA A 184 9.99 13.41 19.58
CA ALA A 184 10.57 12.34 18.78
C ALA A 184 9.62 11.89 17.67
N PHE A 185 10.17 11.39 16.57
CA PHE A 185 9.38 10.73 15.52
C PHE A 185 8.81 9.41 16.03
N ARG A 186 7.55 9.17 15.69
CA ARG A 186 6.78 8.01 16.11
C ARG A 186 5.84 7.57 14.99
N ASN A 187 5.58 6.26 14.97
CA ASN A 187 4.64 5.63 14.06
C ASN A 187 3.45 5.11 14.88
N TYR A 188 2.25 5.57 14.56
CA TYR A 188 1.01 5.24 15.27
C TYR A 188 0.13 4.38 14.38
N GLY A 189 -0.22 3.18 14.84
CA GLY A 189 -1.17 2.33 14.12
C GLY A 189 -2.56 2.95 14.17
N LEU A 190 -3.14 3.26 13.01
CA LEU A 190 -4.45 3.88 12.88
C LEU A 190 -5.59 2.94 13.25
N ASP A 191 -5.33 1.62 13.27
CA ASP A 191 -6.21 0.60 13.83
C ASP A 191 -6.47 0.76 15.33
N ARG A 192 -5.65 1.55 16.03
CA ARG A 192 -5.71 1.79 17.48
C ARG A 192 -6.10 3.22 17.85
N VAL A 193 -6.55 4.01 16.87
CA VAL A 193 -6.97 5.40 17.08
C VAL A 193 -8.48 5.45 17.24
N ASP A 194 -8.94 5.73 18.46
CA ASP A 194 -10.37 5.75 18.79
C ASP A 194 -11.03 7.08 18.41
N SER A 195 -10.30 8.17 18.64
CA SER A 195 -10.73 9.53 18.33
C SER A 195 -9.54 10.36 17.87
N LEU A 196 -9.78 11.25 16.90
CA LEU A 196 -8.80 12.17 16.34
C LEU A 196 -9.48 13.52 16.08
N ARG A 197 -8.78 14.60 16.38
CA ARG A 197 -9.17 15.96 16.01
C ARG A 197 -7.97 16.77 15.53
N THR A 198 -8.19 17.59 14.51
CA THR A 198 -7.24 18.59 14.05
C THR A 198 -7.30 19.81 14.95
N LEU A 199 -6.13 20.38 15.28
CA LEU A 199 -6.01 21.58 16.09
C LEU A 199 -5.63 22.77 15.19
N ASP A 200 -6.10 23.97 15.53
CA ASP A 200 -5.74 25.20 14.82
C ASP A 200 -4.25 25.56 14.97
N GLU A 201 -3.58 24.97 15.96
CA GLU A 201 -2.15 25.14 16.21
C GLU A 201 -1.31 24.54 15.08
N LYS A 202 -0.54 25.40 14.42
CA LYS A 202 0.44 25.00 13.42
C LYS A 202 1.72 24.50 14.07
N TYR A 203 2.27 23.42 13.53
CA TYR A 203 3.52 22.85 14.00
C TYR A 203 4.43 22.50 12.83
N THR A 204 5.71 22.89 12.93
CA THR A 204 6.74 22.49 11.97
C THR A 204 7.65 21.47 12.65
N SER A 205 7.59 20.22 12.19
CA SER A 205 8.48 19.17 12.69
C SER A 205 9.93 19.42 12.25
N PRO A 206 10.92 18.83 12.94
CA PRO A 206 12.26 18.71 12.37
C PRO A 206 12.23 18.02 10.99
N PRO A 207 13.22 18.24 10.13
CA PRO A 207 13.28 17.59 8.81
C PRO A 207 13.19 16.07 8.93
N PHE A 208 12.31 15.48 8.11
CA PHE A 208 12.10 14.03 8.06
C PHE A 208 11.79 13.62 6.62
N ASN A 209 12.72 12.87 6.01
CA ASN A 209 12.49 12.29 4.69
C ASN A 209 11.93 10.87 4.89
N VAL A 210 10.65 10.69 4.57
CA VAL A 210 9.94 9.41 4.72
C VAL A 210 10.57 8.36 3.81
N ASP A 211 10.84 8.69 2.55
CA ASP A 211 11.38 7.74 1.58
C ASP A 211 12.75 7.23 2.02
N GLU A 212 13.65 8.12 2.42
CA GLU A 212 14.98 7.75 2.93
C GLU A 212 14.91 6.90 4.21
N LYS A 213 14.00 7.24 5.14
CA LYS A 213 13.88 6.53 6.42
C LYS A 213 13.39 5.09 6.25
N PHE A 214 12.49 4.86 5.29
CA PHE A 214 11.89 3.54 5.07
C PHE A 214 12.51 2.74 3.91
N ALA A 215 13.41 3.33 3.11
CA ALA A 215 14.03 2.70 1.93
C ALA A 215 14.74 1.38 2.21
N HIS A 216 15.20 1.16 3.44
CA HIS A 216 15.94 -0.04 3.86
C HIS A 216 15.24 -0.79 4.98
N THR A 217 13.90 -0.78 4.99
CA THR A 217 13.12 -1.39 6.08
C THR A 217 12.04 -2.31 5.53
N ILE A 218 11.76 -3.36 6.29
CA ILE A 218 10.50 -4.10 6.18
C ILE A 218 9.63 -3.62 7.33
N GLY A 219 8.37 -3.28 7.04
CA GLY A 219 7.40 -2.88 8.07
C GLY A 219 7.41 -1.38 8.38
N ILE A 220 7.34 -1.07 9.67
CA ILE A 220 7.21 0.30 10.20
C ILE A 220 8.34 0.67 11.19
N GLU A 221 9.10 -0.30 11.69
CA GLU A 221 10.31 -0.03 12.49
C GLU A 221 11.46 0.48 11.62
N TYR A 222 12.20 1.47 12.12
CA TYR A 222 13.43 2.01 11.53
C TYR A 222 14.39 2.43 12.66
N ASP A 223 15.53 3.04 12.30
CA ASP A 223 16.63 3.49 13.19
C ASP A 223 17.58 2.36 13.66
N LYS A 224 17.76 1.32 12.84
CA LYS A 224 18.93 0.42 12.95
C LYS A 224 19.92 0.68 11.83
N GLU A 225 21.15 0.22 12.02
CA GLU A 225 22.17 0.21 10.96
C GLU A 225 21.73 -0.70 9.81
N VAL A 226 21.86 -0.21 8.58
CA VAL A 226 21.59 -1.00 7.36
C VAL A 226 22.70 -2.02 7.18
N LYS A 227 22.34 -3.27 6.89
CA LYS A 227 23.28 -4.37 6.70
C LYS A 227 22.94 -5.15 5.44
N GLU A 228 23.95 -5.78 4.86
CA GLU A 228 23.73 -6.84 3.89
C GLU A 228 23.19 -8.08 4.61
N ILE A 229 22.01 -8.51 4.20
CA ILE A 229 21.34 -9.72 4.68
C ILE A 229 21.43 -10.75 3.57
N ILE A 230 21.95 -11.93 3.90
CA ILE A 230 22.05 -13.06 2.97
C ILE A 230 21.19 -14.19 3.51
N LEU A 231 20.15 -14.53 2.75
CA LEU A 231 19.21 -15.59 3.05
C LEU A 231 19.40 -16.72 2.05
N GLN A 232 19.66 -17.94 2.51
CA GLN A 232 19.65 -19.11 1.65
C GLN A 232 18.27 -19.74 1.66
N PHE A 233 17.74 -20.06 0.48
CA PHE A 233 16.45 -20.70 0.29
C PHE A 233 16.59 -22.03 -0.42
N ASP A 234 15.69 -22.96 -0.13
CA ASP A 234 15.48 -24.16 -0.94
C ASP A 234 15.09 -23.79 -2.37
N LEU A 235 15.61 -24.50 -3.38
CA LEU A 235 15.29 -24.24 -4.79
C LEU A 235 13.78 -24.32 -5.09
N SER A 236 13.02 -25.07 -4.30
CA SER A 236 11.55 -25.16 -4.38
C SER A 236 10.86 -23.79 -4.22
N GLN A 237 11.47 -22.85 -3.49
CA GLN A 237 10.94 -21.50 -3.25
C GLN A 237 11.28 -20.50 -4.34
N LYS A 238 12.15 -20.84 -5.30
CA LYS A 238 12.72 -19.87 -6.25
C LYS A 238 11.67 -19.08 -7.02
N LYS A 239 10.72 -19.78 -7.66
CA LYS A 239 9.62 -19.14 -8.41
C LYS A 239 8.75 -18.25 -7.53
N TYR A 240 8.55 -18.61 -6.27
CA TYR A 240 7.76 -17.80 -5.34
C TYR A 240 8.48 -16.50 -5.00
N ILE A 241 9.77 -16.57 -4.66
CA ILE A 241 10.60 -15.41 -4.31
C ILE A 241 10.87 -14.49 -5.51
N GLU A 242 10.99 -15.04 -6.72
CA GLU A 242 11.08 -14.26 -7.96
C GLU A 242 9.79 -13.48 -8.25
N ASN A 243 8.63 -14.13 -8.07
CA ASN A 243 7.32 -13.51 -8.34
C ASN A 243 6.88 -12.53 -7.24
N LEU A 244 7.28 -12.76 -5.99
CA LEU A 244 6.97 -11.89 -4.86
C LEU A 244 8.27 -11.52 -4.11
N PRO A 245 9.02 -10.53 -4.61
CA PRO A 245 10.24 -10.08 -3.96
C PRO A 245 10.00 -9.59 -2.52
N ILE A 246 10.92 -9.95 -1.63
CA ILE A 246 10.90 -9.58 -0.21
C ILE A 246 11.07 -8.06 -0.05
N HIS A 247 11.94 -7.47 -0.88
CA HIS A 247 12.29 -6.06 -0.85
C HIS A 247 12.76 -5.59 -2.23
N THR A 248 12.74 -4.28 -2.48
CA THR A 248 13.20 -3.68 -3.74
C THR A 248 14.69 -3.89 -4.01
N SER A 249 15.49 -4.08 -2.96
CA SER A 249 16.93 -4.37 -3.06
C SER A 249 17.24 -5.86 -3.30
N GLN A 250 16.24 -6.69 -3.60
CA GLN A 250 16.41 -8.14 -3.71
C GLN A 250 17.29 -8.50 -4.92
N GLU A 251 18.36 -9.25 -4.65
CA GLU A 251 19.19 -9.85 -5.69
C GLU A 251 19.31 -11.36 -5.44
N ILE A 252 19.03 -12.17 -6.47
CA ILE A 252 19.19 -13.63 -6.41
C ILE A 252 20.57 -14.00 -6.94
N LYS A 253 21.33 -14.75 -6.13
CA LYS A 253 22.72 -15.18 -6.42
C LYS A 253 22.91 -16.65 -6.06
N ASN A 254 24.09 -17.20 -6.40
CA ASN A 254 24.57 -18.52 -5.98
C ASN A 254 23.53 -19.65 -6.15
N CYS A 255 22.88 -19.72 -7.31
CA CYS A 255 21.90 -20.77 -7.58
C CYS A 255 22.60 -22.11 -7.82
N THR A 256 22.23 -23.11 -7.04
CA THR A 256 22.65 -24.51 -7.18
C THR A 256 21.44 -25.39 -7.54
N ASP A 257 21.64 -26.70 -7.64
CA ASP A 257 20.57 -27.66 -7.88
C ASP A 257 19.63 -27.83 -6.67
N THR A 258 20.02 -27.36 -5.49
CA THR A 258 19.25 -27.54 -4.24
C THR A 258 18.85 -26.24 -3.58
N THR A 259 19.63 -25.16 -3.75
CA THR A 259 19.45 -23.91 -3.03
C THR A 259 19.78 -22.69 -3.89
N PHE A 260 19.39 -21.50 -3.43
CA PHE A 260 19.85 -20.22 -3.97
C PHE A 260 19.94 -19.19 -2.85
N ASP A 261 20.73 -18.14 -3.07
CA ASP A 261 20.90 -17.06 -2.10
C ASP A 261 20.11 -15.82 -2.52
N VAL A 262 19.53 -15.15 -1.54
CA VAL A 262 18.85 -13.86 -1.67
C VAL A 262 19.61 -12.83 -0.87
N HIS A 263 20.17 -11.84 -1.56
CA HIS A 263 20.85 -10.70 -0.97
C HIS A 263 19.88 -9.52 -0.82
N LEU A 264 19.88 -8.90 0.35
CA LEU A 264 19.05 -7.74 0.69
C LEU A 264 19.90 -6.69 1.40
N PHE A 265 19.58 -5.41 1.24
CA PHE A 265 20.23 -4.31 1.95
C PHE A 265 19.22 -3.62 2.86
N LEU A 266 19.17 -4.08 4.11
CA LEU A 266 18.08 -3.82 5.05
C LEU A 266 18.56 -3.58 6.48
N GLN A 267 17.75 -2.86 7.24
CA GLN A 267 17.84 -2.78 8.69
C GLN A 267 17.30 -4.08 9.32
N PRO A 268 18.03 -4.72 10.27
CA PRO A 268 17.59 -5.95 10.92
C PRO A 268 16.52 -5.68 12.00
N THR A 269 15.36 -5.19 11.57
CA THR A 269 14.20 -4.85 12.42
C THR A 269 13.47 -6.10 12.93
N TYR A 270 12.53 -5.91 13.85
CA TYR A 270 11.67 -7.00 14.30
C TYR A 270 10.83 -7.57 13.15
N GLU A 271 10.28 -6.72 12.28
CA GLU A 271 9.47 -7.18 11.15
C GLU A 271 10.28 -7.97 10.13
N LEU A 272 11.55 -7.63 9.87
CA LEU A 272 12.41 -8.47 9.02
C LEU A 272 12.56 -9.87 9.63
N LYS A 273 12.82 -9.95 10.95
CA LYS A 273 12.95 -11.25 11.64
C LYS A 273 11.67 -12.08 11.55
N MET A 274 10.52 -11.44 11.76
CA MET A 274 9.22 -12.09 11.58
C MET A 274 9.00 -12.56 10.14
N LYS A 275 9.40 -11.74 9.16
CA LYS A 275 9.28 -12.09 7.74
C LYS A 275 10.16 -13.28 7.37
N ILE A 276 11.39 -13.36 7.89
CA ILE A 276 12.27 -14.52 7.69
C ILE A 276 11.64 -15.78 8.28
N LEU A 277 11.11 -15.69 9.51
CA LEU A 277 10.47 -16.83 10.18
C LEU A 277 9.19 -17.32 9.47
N GLU A 278 8.51 -16.46 8.69
CA GLU A 278 7.35 -16.84 7.87
C GLU A 278 7.70 -17.93 6.85
N TYR A 279 8.94 -17.97 6.37
CA TYR A 279 9.44 -18.98 5.45
C TYR A 279 9.80 -20.32 6.12
N SER A 280 9.70 -20.42 7.45
CA SER A 280 9.94 -21.65 8.21
C SER A 280 11.34 -22.23 7.92
N ASP A 281 11.41 -23.54 7.71
CA ASP A 281 12.57 -24.37 7.41
C ASP A 281 13.09 -24.23 5.98
N HIS A 282 12.40 -23.48 5.11
CA HIS A 282 12.85 -23.22 3.74
C HIS A 282 13.85 -22.06 3.62
N CYS A 283 14.16 -21.37 4.73
CA CYS A 283 14.99 -20.18 4.73
C CYS A 283 16.01 -20.20 5.88
N GLU A 284 17.28 -19.97 5.55
CA GLU A 284 18.36 -19.87 6.52
C GLU A 284 19.12 -18.53 6.37
N VAL A 285 19.38 -17.85 7.49
CA VAL A 285 20.21 -16.63 7.47
C VAL A 285 21.68 -17.00 7.46
N LEU A 286 22.39 -16.68 6.37
CA LEU A 286 23.85 -16.82 6.28
C LEU A 286 24.57 -15.60 6.86
N ALA A 287 24.05 -14.40 6.63
CA ALA A 287 24.61 -13.15 7.13
C ALA A 287 23.53 -12.10 7.43
N PRO A 288 23.77 -11.17 8.38
CA PRO A 288 24.93 -11.09 9.27
C PRO A 288 24.84 -12.11 10.42
N ALA A 289 26.00 -12.48 10.99
CA ALA A 289 26.08 -13.46 12.08
C ALA A 289 25.23 -13.08 13.30
N THR A 290 25.07 -11.78 13.57
CA THR A 290 24.21 -11.25 14.64
C THR A 290 22.74 -11.59 14.40
N LEU A 291 22.22 -11.38 13.19
CA LEU A 291 20.85 -11.73 12.83
C LEU A 291 20.63 -13.25 12.89
N ARG A 292 21.58 -14.03 12.37
CA ARG A 292 21.56 -15.50 12.47
C ARG A 292 21.48 -15.97 13.92
N ALA A 293 22.27 -15.37 14.82
CA ALA A 293 22.26 -15.71 16.24
C ALA A 293 20.92 -15.35 16.91
N GLU A 294 20.35 -14.18 16.60
CA GLU A 294 19.04 -13.76 17.12
C GLU A 294 17.90 -14.71 16.70
N LEU A 295 17.90 -15.14 15.43
CA LEU A 295 16.92 -16.10 14.92
C LEU A 295 17.13 -17.49 15.50
N LYS A 296 18.39 -17.95 15.65
CA LYS A 296 18.70 -19.20 16.35
C LYS A 296 18.10 -19.22 17.75
N MET A 297 18.33 -18.16 18.54
CA MET A 297 17.74 -18.06 19.89
C MET A 297 16.20 -18.07 19.87
N THR A 298 15.59 -17.48 18.84
CA THR A 298 14.13 -17.45 18.68
C THR A 298 13.60 -18.84 18.36
N VAL A 299 14.23 -19.56 17.43
CA VAL A 299 13.88 -20.94 17.05
C VAL A 299 14.09 -21.91 18.21
N GLU A 300 15.16 -21.76 19.00
CA GLU A 300 15.37 -22.58 20.22
C GLU A 300 14.23 -22.39 21.24
N LYS A 301 13.77 -21.15 21.44
CA LYS A 301 12.61 -20.87 22.30
C LYS A 301 11.34 -21.49 21.72
N LEU A 302 11.14 -21.44 20.41
CA LEU A 302 10.00 -22.04 19.72
C LEU A 302 10.02 -23.57 19.89
N TYR A 303 11.15 -24.21 19.60
CA TYR A 303 11.36 -25.64 19.76
C TYR A 303 11.05 -26.10 21.20
N LYS A 304 11.52 -25.36 22.22
CA LYS A 304 11.22 -25.66 23.62
C LYS A 304 9.71 -25.64 23.92
N LYS A 305 8.94 -24.74 23.31
CA LYS A 305 7.47 -24.69 23.50
C LYS A 305 6.75 -25.94 22.97
N TYR A 306 7.28 -26.58 21.92
CA TYR A 306 6.68 -27.79 21.34
C TYR A 306 7.21 -29.10 21.96
N THR A 307 8.36 -29.04 22.63
CA THR A 307 8.98 -30.21 23.27
C THR A 307 8.70 -30.29 24.77
N THR A 308 8.33 -29.18 25.41
CA THR A 308 7.90 -29.18 26.81
C THR A 308 6.41 -29.53 26.86
N GLN A 309 6.06 -30.80 27.11
CA GLN A 309 4.69 -31.17 27.46
C GLN A 309 4.32 -30.45 28.77
N ASN A 310 3.36 -29.52 28.73
CA ASN A 310 2.67 -29.09 29.93
C ASN A 310 1.90 -30.31 30.46
N LYS A 311 2.43 -30.95 31.50
CA LYS A 311 1.70 -31.97 32.29
C LYS A 311 0.67 -31.30 33.19
#